data_AF-A0A1A8QTR2-F1
#
_entry.id   AF-A0A1A8QTR2-F1
#
_cell.length_a   1.000
_cell.length_b   1.000
_cell.length_c   1.000
_cell.angle_alpha   90.00
_cell.angle_beta   90.00
_cell.angle_gamma   90.00
#
_symmetry.space_group_name_H-M   'P 1'
#
loop_
_entity.id
_entity.type
_entity.pdbx_description
1 polymer ?
#
loop_
_entity_poly.entity_id
_entity_poly.type
_entity_poly.pdbx_seq_one_letter_code
_entity_poly.pdbx_strand_id
1 'polypeptide(L)'
;KDCPVDKKRRNRCQFCRFQKCLAVGMVKEVVRTDSLKGRRGRLPSKPKAVPDATIPPAPVSLITSLVRAHIESNPGSSSLDYSQYAEDEYRLDQKEDARDVRQFYNLLTTSLEVIRKWAKDIPGFSD
;
A
#
# COMPACT_ATOMS: atom_id res chain seq x y z
N LYS A 1 -23.16 18.21 -14.69
CA LYS A 1 -23.06 17.67 -13.31
C LYS A 1 -23.82 18.65 -12.40
N ASP A 2 -25.09 18.95 -12.69
CA ASP A 2 -25.75 20.19 -12.21
C ASP A 2 -27.24 19.95 -11.89
N CYS A 3 -27.54 18.84 -11.23
CA CYS A 3 -28.93 18.57 -10.82
C CYS A 3 -29.41 19.65 -9.83
N PRO A 4 -30.62 20.23 -10.00
CA PRO A 4 -31.17 21.18 -9.05
C PRO A 4 -31.43 20.52 -7.68
N VAL A 5 -30.88 21.10 -6.62
CA VAL A 5 -31.00 20.60 -5.24
C VAL A 5 -31.96 21.49 -4.45
N ASP A 6 -33.24 21.09 -4.47
CA ASP A 6 -34.36 21.76 -3.79
C ASP A 6 -34.95 20.90 -2.65
N LYS A 7 -35.80 21.48 -1.79
CA LYS A 7 -36.43 20.78 -0.65
C LYS A 7 -37.11 19.45 -1.03
N LYS A 8 -37.79 19.38 -2.17
CA LYS A 8 -38.53 18.19 -2.63
C LYS A 8 -37.66 17.15 -3.34
N ARG A 9 -36.56 17.56 -4.00
CA ARG A 9 -35.79 16.71 -4.94
C ARG A 9 -34.33 16.48 -4.53
N ARG A 10 -33.88 17.04 -3.41
CA ARG A 10 -32.50 16.90 -2.90
C ARG A 10 -31.99 15.47 -2.76
N ASN A 11 -32.87 14.48 -2.62
CA ASN A 11 -32.49 13.07 -2.46
C ASN A 11 -32.31 12.32 -3.79
N ARG A 12 -32.61 12.94 -4.94
CA ARG A 12 -32.55 12.27 -6.26
C ARG A 12 -31.13 12.04 -6.77
N CYS A 13 -30.19 12.90 -6.40
CA CYS A 13 -28.78 12.79 -6.79
C CYS A 13 -27.89 13.09 -5.60
N GLN A 14 -27.24 12.05 -5.06
CA GLN A 14 -26.34 12.19 -3.91
C GLN A 14 -25.10 13.03 -4.25
N PHE A 15 -24.55 12.86 -5.46
CA PHE A 15 -23.39 13.61 -5.92
C PHE A 15 -23.64 15.13 -5.94
N CYS A 16 -24.69 15.59 -6.63
CA CYS A 16 -24.97 17.03 -6.73
C CYS A 16 -25.36 17.64 -5.38
N ARG A 17 -26.04 16.88 -4.51
CA ARG A 17 -26.31 17.29 -3.14
C ARG A 17 -25.02 17.52 -2.35
N PHE A 18 -24.09 16.56 -2.41
CA PHE A 18 -22.81 16.66 -1.72
C PHE A 18 -21.95 17.81 -2.25
N GLN A 19 -21.88 17.99 -3.58
CA GLN A 19 -21.16 19.11 -4.18
C GLN A 19 -21.73 20.46 -3.76
N LYS A 20 -23.07 20.63 -3.71
CA LYS A 20 -23.69 21.86 -3.20
C LYS A 20 -23.37 22.09 -1.71
N CYS A 21 -23.34 21.05 -0.89
CA CYS A 21 -22.92 21.15 0.51
C CYS A 21 -21.50 21.71 0.65
N LEU A 22 -20.55 21.22 -0.16
CA LEU A 22 -19.19 21.76 -0.16
C LEU A 22 -19.15 23.20 -0.68
N ALA A 23 -19.90 23.52 -1.73
CA ALA A 23 -19.95 24.86 -2.31
C ALA A 23 -20.48 25.93 -1.35
N VAL A 24 -21.39 25.57 -0.43
CA VAL A 24 -21.88 26.50 0.64
C VAL A 24 -20.97 26.55 1.87
N GLY A 25 -19.79 25.90 1.82
CA GLY A 25 -18.78 25.97 2.87
C GLY A 25 -18.87 24.88 3.95
N MET A 26 -19.60 23.78 3.73
CA MET A 26 -19.54 22.65 4.65
C MET A 26 -18.17 21.98 4.60
N VAL A 27 -17.53 21.81 5.75
CA VAL A 27 -16.18 21.22 5.85
C VAL A 27 -16.29 19.71 6.06
N LYS A 28 -15.79 18.93 5.09
CA LYS A 28 -15.80 17.45 5.14
C LYS A 28 -15.05 16.90 6.37
N GLU A 29 -13.95 17.53 6.73
CA GLU A 29 -13.04 17.10 7.80
C GLU A 29 -13.61 17.32 9.21
N VAL A 30 -14.70 18.09 9.33
CA VAL A 30 -15.37 18.39 10.60
C VAL A 30 -16.39 17.30 10.98
N VAL A 31 -16.71 16.40 10.06
CA VAL A 31 -17.60 15.27 10.33
C VAL A 31 -16.90 14.29 11.28
N ARG A 32 -17.49 14.10 12.46
CA ARG A 32 -17.02 13.09 13.42
C ARG A 32 -17.15 11.70 12.81
N THR A 33 -16.09 10.92 12.83
CA THR A 33 -16.19 9.47 12.65
C THR A 33 -16.86 8.86 13.89
N ASP A 34 -17.63 7.78 13.72
CA ASP A 34 -18.37 7.12 14.80
C ASP A 34 -17.48 6.66 15.97
N SER A 35 -16.16 6.61 15.78
CA SER A 35 -15.15 6.33 16.81
C SER A 35 -15.09 7.34 17.96
N LEU A 36 -15.70 8.53 17.85
CA LEU A 36 -15.67 9.59 18.87
C LEU A 36 -17.00 9.78 19.62
N LYS A 37 -17.82 8.73 19.72
CA LYS A 37 -19.13 8.75 20.37
C LYS A 37 -18.98 8.90 21.90
N GLY A 38 -19.03 10.13 22.39
CA GLY A 38 -19.00 10.42 23.84
C GLY A 38 -18.72 11.87 24.24
N ARG A 39 -17.93 12.62 23.46
CA ARG A 39 -17.67 14.06 23.74
C ARG A 39 -18.58 14.94 22.90
N ARG A 40 -19.74 15.31 23.47
CA ARG A 40 -20.62 16.36 22.91
C ARG A 40 -19.92 17.72 23.02
N GLY A 41 -19.85 18.48 21.92
CA GLY A 41 -19.60 19.93 21.96
C GLY A 41 -18.19 20.46 21.68
N ARG A 42 -17.17 19.64 21.38
CA ARG A 42 -15.84 20.15 20.96
C ARG A 42 -15.50 19.66 19.55
N LEU A 43 -15.38 20.57 18.59
CA LEU A 43 -14.74 20.25 17.31
C LEU A 43 -13.34 19.67 17.58
N PRO A 44 -12.84 18.68 16.82
CA PRO A 44 -11.44 18.28 16.91
C PRO A 44 -10.57 19.52 16.66
N SER A 45 -10.09 20.15 17.73
CA SER A 45 -9.07 21.19 17.62
C SER A 45 -7.78 20.48 17.22
N LYS A 46 -7.14 20.98 16.16
CA LYS A 46 -5.81 20.60 15.67
C LYS A 46 -4.94 20.06 16.82
N PRO A 47 -4.46 18.80 16.76
CA PRO A 47 -3.72 18.23 17.88
C PRO A 47 -2.48 19.10 18.16
N LYS A 48 -2.42 19.65 19.38
CA LYS A 48 -1.18 20.21 19.93
C LYS A 48 -0.17 19.08 19.96
N ALA A 49 0.94 19.23 19.25
CA ALA A 49 2.09 18.35 19.41
C ALA A 49 2.57 18.47 20.86
N VAL A 50 2.36 17.42 21.64
CA VAL A 50 3.02 17.21 22.94
C VAL A 50 4.26 16.38 22.66
N PRO A 51 5.47 16.89 22.90
CA PRO A 51 6.65 16.05 23.01
C PRO A 51 6.64 15.46 24.43
N ASP A 52 6.48 14.14 24.54
CA ASP A 52 7.49 13.25 25.12
C ASP A 52 6.90 11.85 25.37
N ALA A 53 7.77 10.85 25.18
CA ALA A 53 7.74 9.43 25.50
C ALA A 53 6.40 8.71 25.82
N THR A 54 6.21 7.55 25.18
CA THR A 54 5.16 6.51 25.37
C THR A 54 4.00 6.44 24.37
N ILE A 55 4.17 6.95 23.16
CA ILE A 55 3.25 6.62 22.05
C ILE A 55 3.68 5.25 21.47
N PRO A 56 2.83 4.19 21.50
CA PRO A 56 3.11 2.98 20.73
C PRO A 56 3.34 3.39 19.27
N PRO A 57 4.31 2.80 18.54
CA PRO A 57 4.66 3.28 17.21
C PRO A 57 3.38 3.43 16.40
N ALA A 58 3.12 4.65 15.93
CA ALA A 58 1.96 4.93 15.08
C ALA A 58 1.89 3.83 14.02
N PRO A 59 0.71 3.27 13.72
CA PRO A 59 0.61 2.17 12.77
C PRO A 59 1.32 2.61 11.49
N VAL A 60 2.37 1.87 11.13
CA VAL A 60 3.15 2.16 9.94
C VAL A 60 2.16 2.24 8.79
N SER A 61 2.09 3.39 8.12
CA SER A 61 1.16 3.60 7.02
C SER A 61 1.29 2.44 6.02
N LEU A 62 0.18 1.91 5.52
CA LEU A 62 0.17 0.82 4.55
C LEU A 62 1.13 1.11 3.38
N ILE A 63 1.17 2.36 2.93
CA ILE A 63 2.08 2.82 1.87
C ILE A 63 3.54 2.61 2.28
N THR A 64 3.92 2.97 3.50
CA THR A 64 5.29 2.81 4.01
C THR A 64 5.67 1.33 4.13
N SER A 65 4.74 0.47 4.57
CA SER A 65 4.99 -0.98 4.63
C SER A 65 5.18 -1.59 3.23
N LEU A 66 4.35 -1.19 2.25
CA LEU A 66 4.49 -1.64 0.86
C LEU A 66 5.82 -1.19 0.23
N VAL A 67 6.20 0.08 0.44
CA VAL A 67 7.48 0.61 -0.07
C VAL A 67 8.65 -0.13 0.55
N ARG A 68 8.64 -0.37 1.87
CA ARG A 68 9.69 -1.12 2.55
C ARG A 68 9.80 -2.54 2.00
N ALA A 69 8.68 -3.27 1.95
CA ALA A 69 8.65 -4.64 1.46
C ALA A 69 9.17 -4.73 0.01
N HIS A 70 8.82 -3.77 -0.85
CA HIS A 70 9.34 -3.72 -2.22
C HIS A 70 10.85 -3.51 -2.30
N ILE A 71 11.40 -2.59 -1.50
CA ILE A 71 12.86 -2.34 -1.47
C ILE A 71 13.61 -3.59 -0.99
N GLU A 72 13.06 -4.31 -0.01
CA GLU A 72 13.70 -5.51 0.55
C GLU A 72 13.62 -6.72 -0.38
N SER A 73 12.56 -6.83 -1.19
CA SER A 73 12.41 -7.95 -2.14
C SER A 73 13.08 -7.72 -3.49
N ASN A 74 13.50 -6.48 -3.79
CA ASN A 74 14.12 -6.11 -5.05
C ASN A 74 15.48 -5.44 -4.81
N PRO A 75 16.57 -6.23 -4.68
CA PRO A 75 17.91 -5.68 -4.50
C PRO A 75 18.29 -4.72 -5.64
N GLY A 76 18.96 -3.61 -5.30
CA GLY A 76 19.42 -2.64 -6.29
C GLY A 76 20.41 -3.25 -7.29
N SER A 77 20.59 -2.60 -8.45
CA SER A 77 21.49 -3.10 -9.50
C SER A 77 22.93 -3.37 -9.04
N SER A 78 23.41 -2.65 -8.02
CA SER A 78 24.73 -2.84 -7.42
C SER A 78 24.91 -4.14 -6.63
N SER A 79 23.81 -4.82 -6.29
CA SER A 79 23.80 -6.09 -5.54
C SER A 79 23.48 -7.31 -6.40
N LEU A 80 23.29 -7.11 -7.72
CA LEU A 80 23.04 -8.21 -8.65
C LEU A 80 24.38 -8.87 -9.02
N ASP A 81 24.50 -10.16 -8.72
CA ASP A 81 25.64 -10.99 -9.14
C ASP A 81 25.29 -11.71 -10.44
N TYR A 82 25.87 -11.24 -11.55
CA TYR A 82 25.77 -11.86 -12.88
C TYR A 82 26.92 -12.82 -13.16
N SER A 83 27.72 -13.22 -12.17
CA SER A 83 28.86 -14.13 -12.37
C SER A 83 28.50 -15.47 -13.01
N GLN A 84 27.26 -15.93 -12.80
CA GLN A 84 26.72 -17.17 -13.36
C GLN A 84 25.95 -16.96 -14.67
N TYR A 85 25.79 -15.70 -15.11
CA TYR A 85 25.14 -15.37 -16.37
C TYR A 85 26.17 -15.42 -17.49
N ALA A 86 25.97 -16.32 -18.44
CA ALA A 86 26.74 -16.38 -19.68
C ALA A 86 25.80 -16.05 -20.84
N GLU A 87 26.15 -15.05 -21.65
CA GLU A 87 25.60 -14.91 -23.00
C GLU A 87 26.28 -15.94 -23.91
N ASP A 88 25.92 -17.22 -23.76
CA ASP A 88 26.35 -18.21 -24.75
C ASP A 88 25.47 -18.07 -26.00
N GLU A 89 26.09 -17.70 -27.13
CA GLU A 89 25.50 -17.83 -28.45
C GLU A 89 24.91 -19.25 -28.59
N TYR A 90 23.58 -19.34 -28.77
CA TYR A 90 22.78 -20.56 -28.90
C TYR A 90 23.60 -21.79 -29.35
N ARG A 91 24.09 -22.57 -28.38
CA ARG A 91 24.77 -23.83 -28.66
C ARG A 91 23.72 -24.90 -28.89
N LEU A 92 23.21 -24.94 -30.13
CA LEU A 92 22.19 -25.86 -30.67
C LEU A 92 22.45 -27.37 -30.42
N ASP A 93 23.59 -27.75 -29.83
CA ASP A 93 24.03 -29.14 -29.66
C ASP A 93 24.35 -29.53 -28.19
N GLN A 94 24.08 -28.65 -27.22
CA GLN A 94 24.22 -29.03 -25.80
C GLN A 94 22.92 -29.65 -25.28
N LYS A 95 22.96 -30.95 -24.96
CA LYS A 95 21.91 -31.58 -24.14
C LYS A 95 21.81 -30.82 -22.82
N GLU A 96 20.60 -30.46 -22.41
CA GLU A 96 20.33 -29.86 -21.09
C GLU A 96 21.08 -30.64 -20.01
N ASP A 97 22.08 -30.02 -19.39
CA ASP A 97 22.89 -30.69 -18.39
C ASP A 97 22.08 -30.75 -17.10
N ALA A 98 22.20 -31.84 -16.34
CA ALA A 98 21.63 -31.94 -15.01
C ALA A 98 22.11 -30.79 -14.09
N ARG A 99 23.21 -30.12 -14.42
CA ARG A 99 23.65 -28.87 -13.78
C ARG A 99 22.69 -27.70 -14.05
N ASP A 100 22.27 -27.50 -15.29
CA ASP A 100 21.38 -26.39 -15.69
C ASP A 100 20.01 -26.54 -15.05
N VAL A 101 19.47 -27.77 -15.05
CA VAL A 101 18.21 -28.09 -14.37
C VAL A 101 18.30 -27.79 -12.87
N ARG A 102 19.41 -28.17 -12.21
CA ARG A 102 19.62 -27.85 -10.80
C ARG A 102 19.74 -26.34 -10.55
N GLN A 103 20.42 -25.61 -11.43
CA GLN A 103 20.53 -24.15 -11.33
C GLN A 103 19.16 -23.48 -11.45
N PHE A 104 18.34 -23.92 -12.41
CA PHE A 104 16.97 -23.44 -12.57
C PHE A 104 16.14 -23.65 -11.30
N TYR A 105 16.14 -24.87 -10.72
CA TYR A 105 15.36 -25.14 -9.51
C TYR A 105 15.88 -24.37 -8.29
N ASN A 106 17.18 -24.13 -8.19
CA ASN A 106 17.74 -23.28 -7.14
C ASN A 106 17.24 -21.84 -7.27
N LEU A 107 17.33 -21.25 -8.47
CA LEU A 107 16.82 -19.90 -8.74
C LEU A 107 15.32 -19.79 -8.47
N LEU A 108 14.54 -20.76 -8.95
CA LEU A 108 13.10 -20.81 -8.73
C LEU A 108 12.77 -20.88 -7.24
N THR A 109 13.43 -21.77 -6.49
CA THR A 109 13.18 -21.95 -5.05
C THR A 109 13.52 -20.68 -4.27
N THR A 110 14.69 -20.09 -4.52
CA THR A 110 15.09 -18.83 -3.89
C THR A 110 14.13 -17.68 -4.24
N SER A 111 13.68 -17.59 -5.49
CA SER A 111 12.70 -16.57 -5.88
C SER A 111 11.35 -16.72 -5.15
N LEU A 112 10.89 -17.96 -4.96
CA LEU A 112 9.66 -18.24 -4.22
C LEU A 112 9.80 -17.90 -2.72
N GLU A 113 10.96 -18.11 -2.13
CA GLU A 113 11.25 -17.71 -0.75
C GLU A 113 11.20 -16.19 -0.57
N VAL A 114 11.76 -15.43 -1.51
CA VAL A 114 11.70 -13.96 -1.52
C VAL A 114 10.25 -13.47 -1.65
N ILE A 115 9.46 -14.04 -2.57
CA ILE A 115 8.04 -13.70 -2.75
C ILE A 115 7.24 -14.01 -1.47
N ARG A 116 7.48 -15.18 -0.87
CA ARG A 116 6.83 -15.59 0.37
C ARG A 116 7.16 -14.65 1.52
N LYS A 117 8.42 -14.23 1.65
CA LYS A 117 8.83 -13.25 2.67
C LYS A 117 8.15 -11.90 2.43
N TRP A 118 8.23 -11.38 1.22
CA TRP A 118 7.57 -10.13 0.82
C TRP A 118 6.08 -10.12 1.18
N ALA A 119 5.36 -11.20 0.87
CA ALA A 119 3.94 -11.29 1.14
C ALA A 119 3.64 -11.23 2.65
N LYS A 120 4.46 -11.88 3.49
CA LYS A 120 4.33 -11.82 4.95
C LYS A 120 4.60 -10.44 5.54
N ASP A 121 5.38 -9.61 4.86
CA ASP A 121 5.68 -8.24 5.30
C ASP A 121 4.55 -7.25 4.97
N ILE A 122 3.53 -7.68 4.22
CA ILE A 122 2.34 -6.87 3.91
C ILE A 122 1.33 -6.95 5.07
N PRO A 123 0.95 -5.83 5.69
CA PRO A 123 -0.08 -5.81 6.73
C PRO A 123 -1.39 -6.40 6.22
N GLY A 124 -1.98 -7.34 6.97
CA GLY A 124 -3.23 -8.01 6.61
C GLY A 124 -3.11 -9.24 5.70
N PHE A 125 -1.90 -9.65 5.30
CA PHE A 125 -1.73 -10.84 4.45
C PHE A 125 -1.79 -12.17 5.23
N SER A 126 -1.34 -12.18 6.48
CA SER A 126 -1.31 -13.38 7.34
C SER A 126 -2.42 -13.43 8.37
N ASP A 127 -3.34 -12.45 8.33
CA ASP A 127 -4.51 -12.34 9.22
C ASP A 127 -5.69 -13.18 8.73
#